data_AF-A0A7V6GL64-F1
#
_entry.id   AF-A0A7V6GL64-F1
#
_cell.length_a   1.000
_cell.length_b   1.000
_cell.length_c   1.000
_cell.angle_alpha   90.00
_cell.angle_beta   90.00
_cell.angle_gamma   90.00
#
_symmetry.space_group_name_H-M   'P 1'
#
loop_
_entity.id
_entity.type
_entity.pdbx_description
1 polymer ?
#
loop_
_entity_poly.entity_id
_entity_poly.type
_entity_poly.pdbx_seq_one_letter_code
_entity_poly.pdbx_strand_id
1 'polypeptide(L)'
;MKSDFDLKIANLSFLSDTNKFLLQVSKKDPVLSELVTAKIPKKDIFWLSELKSWEISNKWILEVADVCIKAYDQVFFDHGDEFLLDLKEENSYLEFKNRVLENNL
;
A
#
# COMPACT_ATOMS: atom_id res chain seq x y z
N MET A 1 15.23 -4.49 29.40
CA MET A 1 14.99 -3.78 28.13
C MET A 1 13.56 -4.08 27.69
N LYS A 2 12.66 -3.11 27.89
CA LYS A 2 11.33 -2.98 27.26
C LYS A 2 11.54 -1.83 26.27
N SER A 3 11.21 -1.88 24.99
CA SER A 3 10.03 -2.47 24.34
C SER A 3 10.41 -2.98 22.96
N ASP A 4 10.01 -4.20 22.62
CA ASP A 4 9.93 -4.63 21.23
C ASP A 4 9.11 -3.61 20.44
N PHE A 5 9.72 -3.14 19.36
CA PHE A 5 9.32 -2.02 18.53
C PHE A 5 7.83 -2.07 18.15
N ASP A 6 7.06 -1.05 18.54
CA ASP A 6 5.65 -0.88 18.17
C ASP A 6 5.48 -0.40 16.70
N LEU A 7 6.38 -0.84 15.82
CA LEU A 7 6.57 -0.29 14.49
C LEU A 7 5.37 -0.61 13.59
N LYS A 8 4.82 0.43 12.98
CA LYS A 8 3.73 0.36 12.00
C LYS A 8 4.33 0.21 10.61
N ILE A 9 3.99 -0.88 9.92
CA ILE A 9 4.44 -1.18 8.56
C ILE A 9 3.23 -1.26 7.64
N ALA A 10 3.34 -0.68 6.45
CA ALA A 10 2.43 -0.92 5.34
C ALA A 10 3.21 -1.47 4.14
N ASN A 11 2.69 -2.52 3.50
CA ASN A 11 3.22 -3.08 2.27
C ASN A 11 2.16 -2.94 1.17
N LEU A 12 2.57 -2.38 0.04
CA LEU A 12 1.79 -2.28 -1.18
C LEU A 12 2.45 -3.18 -2.22
N SER A 13 1.84 -4.31 -2.56
CA SER A 13 2.39 -5.27 -3.51
C SER A 13 1.58 -5.25 -4.80
N PHE A 14 2.19 -4.86 -5.91
CA PHE A 14 1.54 -4.87 -7.21
C PHE A 14 1.33 -6.32 -7.70
N LEU A 15 0.19 -6.58 -8.33
CA LEU A 15 -0.16 -7.88 -8.89
C LEU A 15 -0.02 -7.80 -10.41
N SER A 16 1.11 -8.26 -10.96
CA SER A 16 1.51 -8.14 -12.37
C SER A 16 0.42 -8.49 -13.40
N ASP A 17 -0.44 -9.46 -13.07
CA ASP A 17 -1.43 -10.00 -13.99
C ASP A 17 -2.81 -9.32 -13.87
N THR A 18 -2.93 -8.28 -13.03
CA THR A 18 -4.19 -7.59 -12.75
C THR A 18 -4.01 -6.08 -12.58
N ASN A 19 -5.05 -5.28 -12.82
CA ASN A 19 -5.05 -3.84 -12.49
C ASN A 19 -5.31 -3.59 -11.00
N LYS A 20 -4.67 -4.37 -10.13
CA LYS A 20 -4.85 -4.36 -8.68
C LYS A 20 -3.53 -4.53 -7.93
N PHE A 21 -3.55 -4.16 -6.66
CA PHE A 21 -2.46 -4.36 -5.72
C PHE A 21 -2.99 -4.89 -4.39
N LEU A 22 -2.12 -5.50 -3.61
CA LEU A 22 -2.38 -5.91 -2.23
C LEU A 22 -1.88 -4.84 -1.26
N LEU A 23 -2.72 -4.49 -0.30
CA LEU A 23 -2.36 -3.66 0.84
C LEU A 23 -2.37 -4.52 2.11
N GLN A 24 -1.21 -4.63 2.74
CA GLN A 24 -1.01 -5.29 4.02
C GLN A 24 -0.52 -4.29 5.05
N VAL A 25 -1.07 -4.32 6.26
CA VAL A 25 -0.69 -3.40 7.33
C VAL A 25 -0.50 -4.14 8.64
N SER A 26 0.57 -3.81 9.39
CA SER A 26 0.87 -4.47 10.66
C SER A 26 -0.11 -4.09 11.77
N LYS A 27 -0.69 -2.89 11.68
CA LYS A 27 -1.62 -2.32 12.65
C LYS A 27 -2.72 -1.57 11.92
N LYS A 28 -3.92 -1.56 12.50
CA LYS A 28 -5.03 -0.73 11.99
C LYS A 28 -4.73 0.74 12.23
N ASP A 29 -4.95 1.55 11.20
CA ASP A 29 -4.94 3.00 11.29
C ASP A 29 -6.33 3.57 10.97
N PRO A 30 -6.87 4.52 11.75
CA PRO A 30 -8.19 5.09 11.51
C PRO A 30 -8.33 5.80 10.16
N VAL A 31 -7.31 6.52 9.72
CA VAL A 31 -7.34 7.28 8.45
C VAL A 31 -7.33 6.32 7.27
N LEU A 32 -6.47 5.30 7.33
CA LEU A 32 -6.49 4.24 6.33
C LEU A 32 -7.82 3.49 6.33
N SER A 33 -8.37 3.19 7.53
CA SER A 33 -9.65 2.51 7.67
C SER A 33 -10.80 3.29 7.03
N GLU A 34 -10.82 4.61 7.21
CA GLU A 34 -11.79 5.49 6.56
C GLU A 34 -11.64 5.48 5.03
N LEU A 35 -10.41 5.56 4.52
CA LEU A 35 -10.15 5.46 3.07
C LEU A 35 -10.71 4.15 2.50
N VAL A 36 -10.34 3.00 3.08
CA VAL A 36 -10.73 1.68 2.54
C VAL A 36 -12.21 1.36 2.71
N THR A 37 -12.87 1.89 3.74
CA THR A 37 -14.28 1.55 4.02
C THR A 37 -15.29 2.57 3.51
N ALA A 38 -14.93 3.86 3.46
CA ALA A 38 -15.87 4.94 3.17
C ALA A 38 -15.65 5.59 1.80
N LYS A 39 -14.40 5.65 1.31
CA LYS A 39 -14.08 6.32 0.04
C LYS A 39 -13.95 5.37 -1.13
N ILE A 40 -13.24 4.26 -0.96
CA ILE A 40 -13.03 3.30 -2.06
C ILE A 40 -14.34 2.54 -2.34
N PRO A 41 -14.89 2.59 -3.58
CA PRO A 41 -16.10 1.86 -3.93
C PRO A 41 -15.92 0.36 -3.75
N LYS A 42 -16.95 -0.34 -3.26
CA LYS A 42 -16.93 -1.80 -3.03
C LYS A 42 -16.54 -2.64 -4.25
N LYS A 43 -16.69 -2.11 -5.48
CA LYS A 43 -16.26 -2.79 -6.72
C LYS A 43 -14.74 -2.74 -6.95
N ASP A 44 -14.05 -1.84 -6.27
CA ASP A 44 -12.62 -1.57 -6.43
C ASP A 44 -11.80 -2.11 -5.24
N ILE A 45 -12.44 -2.73 -4.24
CA ILE A 45 -11.78 -3.24 -3.04
C ILE A 45 -12.40 -4.55 -2.57
N PHE A 46 -11.54 -5.48 -2.15
CA PHE A 46 -11.95 -6.77 -1.60
C PHE A 46 -11.04 -7.19 -0.45
N TRP A 47 -11.58 -7.82 0.59
CA TRP A 47 -10.78 -8.34 1.70
C TRP A 47 -10.40 -9.80 1.44
N LEU A 48 -9.09 -10.09 1.40
CA LEU A 48 -8.55 -11.43 1.29
C LEU A 48 -8.16 -11.92 2.70
N SER A 49 -9.07 -12.65 3.35
CA SER A 49 -8.89 -13.13 4.73
C SER A 49 -7.65 -13.99 4.93
N GLU A 50 -7.34 -14.85 3.95
CA GLU A 50 -6.19 -15.77 4.00
C GLU A 50 -4.86 -15.02 4.03
N LEU A 51 -4.76 -13.92 3.28
CA LEU A 51 -3.55 -13.10 3.19
C LEU A 51 -3.51 -11.96 4.21
N LYS A 52 -4.64 -11.73 4.90
CA LYS A 52 -4.88 -10.55 5.74
C LYS A 52 -4.57 -9.25 4.99
N SER A 53 -5.02 -9.19 3.73
CA SER A 53 -4.73 -8.10 2.80
C SER A 53 -6.01 -7.54 2.20
N TRP A 54 -6.00 -6.25 1.90
CA TRP A 54 -6.96 -5.68 0.97
C TRP A 54 -6.43 -5.83 -0.46
N GLU A 55 -7.23 -6.38 -1.36
CA GLU A 55 -7.00 -6.28 -2.79
C GLU A 55 -7.71 -5.03 -3.32
N ILE A 56 -6.98 -4.10 -3.92
CA ILE A 56 -7.47 -2.77 -4.29
C ILE A 56 -7.12 -2.47 -5.75
N SER A 57 -8.02 -1.85 -6.50
CA SER A 57 -7.74 -1.37 -7.86
C SER A 57 -6.61 -0.33 -7.87
N ASN A 58 -5.66 -0.49 -8.80
CA ASN A 58 -4.46 0.34 -8.87
C ASN A 58 -4.71 1.85 -9.04
N LYS A 59 -5.86 2.27 -9.59
CA LYS A 59 -6.21 3.69 -9.66
C LYS A 59 -6.23 4.39 -8.29
N TRP A 60 -6.30 3.62 -7.19
CA TRP A 60 -6.26 4.11 -5.81
C TRP A 60 -4.86 4.05 -5.18
N ILE A 61 -3.86 3.49 -5.87
CA ILE A 61 -2.55 3.17 -5.28
C ILE A 61 -1.81 4.41 -4.78
N LEU A 62 -1.90 5.55 -5.48
CA LEU A 62 -1.29 6.80 -5.05
C LEU A 62 -1.93 7.34 -3.77
N GLU A 63 -3.26 7.38 -3.71
CA GLU A 63 -3.97 7.89 -2.52
C GLU A 63 -3.74 6.97 -1.31
N VAL A 64 -3.74 5.65 -1.52
CA VAL A 64 -3.42 4.66 -0.48
C VAL A 64 -1.98 4.81 -0.01
N ALA A 65 -1.01 4.94 -0.93
CA ALA A 65 0.40 5.16 -0.59
C ALA A 65 0.58 6.44 0.23
N ASP A 66 -0.04 7.55 -0.17
CA ASP A 66 0.05 8.84 0.52
C ASP A 66 -0.50 8.78 1.95
N VAL A 67 -1.60 8.06 2.14
CA VAL A 67 -2.15 7.80 3.48
C VAL A 67 -1.20 6.92 4.29
N CYS A 68 -0.65 5.87 3.69
CA CYS A 68 0.28 4.97 4.37
C CYS A 68 1.57 5.70 4.80
N ILE A 69 2.14 6.54 3.93
CA ILE A 69 3.35 7.34 4.21
C ILE A 69 3.12 8.26 5.40
N LYS A 70 1.90 8.74 5.64
CA LYS A 70 1.58 9.58 6.81
C LYS A 70 1.30 8.76 8.08
N ALA A 71 0.71 7.58 7.95
CA ALA A 71 0.17 6.81 9.07
C ALA A 71 1.12 5.74 9.64
N TYR A 72 2.08 5.27 8.84
CA TYR A 72 2.97 4.15 9.19
C TYR A 72 4.42 4.63 9.30
N ASP A 73 5.22 3.92 10.08
CA ASP A 73 6.64 4.22 10.28
C ASP A 73 7.46 3.77 9.07
N GLN A 74 7.10 2.65 8.46
CA GLN A 74 7.69 2.11 7.24
C GLN A 74 6.61 1.80 6.20
N VAL A 75 6.91 2.11 4.94
CA VAL A 75 5.98 1.85 3.83
C VAL A 75 6.77 1.30 2.66
N PHE A 76 6.50 0.07 2.28
CA PHE A 76 7.19 -0.56 1.17
C PHE A 76 6.24 -0.73 -0.03
N PHE A 77 6.79 -0.51 -1.22
CA PHE A 77 6.15 -0.90 -2.47
C PHE A 77 6.96 -2.00 -3.12
N ASP A 78 6.28 -3.10 -3.42
CA ASP A 78 6.83 -4.28 -4.05
C ASP A 78 6.17 -4.45 -5.42
N HIS A 79 6.98 -4.55 -6.47
CA HIS A 79 6.52 -4.84 -7.84
C HIS A 79 6.95 -6.25 -8.26
N GLY A 80 6.74 -7.23 -7.36
CA GLY A 80 7.11 -8.62 -7.57
C GLY A 80 8.63 -8.79 -7.59
N ASP A 81 9.12 -9.63 -8.51
CA ASP A 81 10.54 -10.04 -8.51
C ASP A 81 11.53 -8.94 -8.94
N GLU A 82 11.04 -7.76 -9.32
CA GLU A 82 11.89 -6.71 -9.89
C GLU A 82 12.55 -5.81 -8.83
N PHE A 83 11.80 -5.34 -7.82
CA PHE A 83 12.33 -4.39 -6.85
C PHE A 83 11.41 -4.15 -5.64
N LEU A 84 12.03 -3.66 -4.57
CA LEU A 84 11.38 -3.17 -3.35
C LEU A 84 11.75 -1.70 -3.14
N LEU A 85 10.76 -0.81 -3.07
CA LEU A 85 10.94 0.62 -2.80
C LEU A 85 10.50 0.94 -1.37
N ASP A 86 11.32 1.68 -0.62
CA ASP A 86 10.88 2.32 0.63
C ASP A 86 10.23 3.67 0.29
N LEU A 87 8.91 3.76 0.37
CA LEU A 87 8.16 4.96 0.00
C LEU A 87 8.34 6.13 0.99
N LYS A 88 9.04 5.92 2.11
CA LYS A 88 9.47 7.03 2.98
C LYS A 88 10.65 7.80 2.41
N GLU A 89 11.43 7.18 1.53
CA GLU A 89 12.56 7.80 0.87
C GLU A 89 12.10 8.57 -0.38
N GLU A 90 12.52 9.83 -0.51
CA GLU A 90 12.04 10.74 -1.55
C GLU A 90 12.28 10.19 -2.97
N ASN A 91 13.47 9.67 -3.24
CA ASN A 91 13.82 9.09 -4.54
C ASN A 91 12.99 7.86 -4.87
N SER A 92 12.76 6.99 -3.88
CA SER A 92 11.96 5.78 -4.03
C SER A 92 10.48 6.11 -4.24
N TYR A 93 9.96 7.14 -3.58
CA TYR A 93 8.59 7.60 -3.79
C TYR A 93 8.41 8.28 -5.16
N LEU A 94 9.41 9.02 -5.65
CA LEU A 94 9.39 9.56 -7.01
C LEU A 94 9.39 8.45 -8.06
N GLU A 95 10.25 7.44 -7.90
CA GLU A 95 10.30 6.27 -8.77
C GLU A 95 8.96 5.51 -8.78
N PHE A 96 8.37 5.30 -7.59
CA PHE A 96 7.04 4.71 -7.46
C PHE A 96 5.99 5.48 -8.28
N LYS A 97 5.95 6.82 -8.19
CA LYS A 97 5.02 7.64 -8.97
C LYS A 97 5.22 7.50 -10.47
N ASN A 98 6.47 7.56 -10.93
CA ASN A 98 6.78 7.41 -12.35
C ASN A 98 6.27 6.07 -12.87
N ARG A 99 6.49 4.99 -12.13
CA ARG A 99 6.03 3.66 -12.53
C ARG A 99 4.52 3.51 -12.53
N VAL A 100 3.83 4.14 -11.58
CA VAL A 100 2.36 4.17 -11.58
C VAL A 100 1.84 4.86 -12.84
N LEU A 101 2.45 5.98 -13.23
CA LEU A 101 2.08 6.71 -14.43
C LEU A 101 2.44 5.95 -15.73
N GLU A 102 3.62 5.34 -15.80
CA GLU A 102 4.13 4.66 -17.00
C GLU A 102 3.42 3.34 -17.29
N ASN A 103 3.12 2.56 -16.26
CA ASN A 103 2.47 1.25 -16.41
C ASN A 103 0.95 1.34 -16.43
N ASN A 104 0.36 2.54 -16.39
CA ASN A 104 -1.06 2.77 -16.13
C ASN A 104 -1.55 1.93 -14.93
N LEU A 105 -0.77 1.92 -13.85
CA LEU A 105 -1.29 1.44 -12.56
C LEU A 105 -2.41 2.43 -12.14
#